data_AF-M6VKB3-F1
#
_entry.id   AF-M6VKB3-F1
#
_cell.length_a   1.000
_cell.length_b   1.000
_cell.length_c   1.000
_cell.angle_alpha   90.00
_cell.angle_beta   90.00
_cell.angle_gamma   90.00
#
_symmetry.space_group_name_H-M   'P 1'
#
loop_
_entity.id
_entity.type
_entity.pdbx_description
1 polymer ?
#
loop_
_entity_poly.entity_id
_entity_poly.type
_entity_poly.pdbx_seq_one_letter_code
_entity_poly.pdbx_strand_id
1 'polypeptide(L)' 'METLLSSLREKKEVSFSELFERERPEKAEIVATFLALLELSKQRMLRAKQHRLFGEIRLFLNEEHWNGTEQQPKD' A
#
# COMPACT_ATOMS: atom_id res chain seq x y z
N MET A 1 0.74 -7.55 4.61
CA MET A 1 -0.40 -7.16 3.74
C MET A 1 -1.34 -6.24 4.51
N GLU A 2 -1.71 -6.61 5.74
CA GLU A 2 -2.54 -5.79 6.65
C GLU A 2 -1.99 -4.37 6.89
N THR A 3 -0.68 -4.22 7.08
CA THR A 3 0.00 -2.93 7.32
C THR A 3 -0.06 -1.95 6.14
N LEU A 4 -0.06 -2.43 4.89
CA LEU A 4 -0.12 -1.57 3.71
C LEU A 4 -1.52 -0.96 3.55
N LEU A 5 -2.54 -1.79 3.79
CA LEU A 5 -3.94 -1.45 3.60
C LEU A 5 -4.46 -0.56 4.74
N SER A 6 -3.96 -0.74 5.97
CA SER A 6 -4.27 0.16 7.08
C SER A 6 -3.77 1.58 6.82
N SER A 7 -2.53 1.77 6.33
CA SER A 7 -2.00 3.10 5.98
C SER A 7 -2.78 3.78 4.85
N LEU A 8 -3.28 3.00 3.88
CA LEU A 8 -4.08 3.51 2.76
C LEU A 8 -5.51 3.92 3.16
N ARG A 9 -6.06 3.36 4.26
CA ARG A 9 -7.44 3.57 4.72
C ARG A 9 -7.72 5.00 5.19
N GLU A 10 -6.73 5.68 5.78
CA GLU A 10 -6.93 7.04 6.34
C GLU A 10 -6.66 8.16 5.32
N LYS A 11 -5.71 7.98 4.40
CA LYS A 11 -5.18 9.11 3.60
C LYS A 11 -5.62 9.12 2.14
N LYS A 12 -6.29 8.07 1.64
CA LYS A 12 -6.65 7.83 0.21
C LYS A 12 -5.46 7.71 -0.75
N GLU A 13 -4.33 8.32 -0.41
CA GLU A 13 -3.03 8.13 -1.04
C GLU A 13 -1.91 8.06 0.02
N VAL A 14 -0.84 7.33 -0.29
CA VAL A 14 0.38 7.26 0.52
C VAL A 14 1.59 7.07 -0.38
N SER A 15 2.74 7.64 -0.02
CA SER A 15 3.99 7.33 -0.72
C SER A 15 4.54 5.98 -0.26
N PHE A 16 5.21 5.26 -1.15
CA PHE A 16 5.81 3.96 -0.82
C PHE A 16 6.84 4.06 0.33
N SER A 17 7.56 5.18 0.44
CA SER A 17 8.50 5.44 1.53
C SER A 17 7.83 5.61 2.89
N GLU A 18 6.61 6.14 2.94
CA GLU A 18 5.85 6.33 4.20
C GLU A 18 5.30 5.02 4.77
N LEU A 19 5.42 3.91 4.05
CA LEU A 19 5.02 2.57 4.53
C LEU A 19 5.99 1.99 5.54
N PHE A 20 7.17 2.59 5.69
CA PHE A 20 8.21 2.14 6.59
C PHE A 20 8.25 3.04 7.81
N GLU A 21 8.14 2.47 9.00
CA GLU A 21 8.20 3.23 10.26
C GLU A 21 9.62 3.74 10.55
N ARG A 22 10.62 3.02 10.05
CA ARG A 22 12.03 3.37 10.23
C ARG A 22 12.49 4.27 9.09
N GLU A 23 13.30 5.27 9.41
CA GLU A 23 13.96 6.12 8.42
C GLU A 23 14.87 5.32 7.46
N ARG A 24 15.38 4.16 7.92
CA ARG A 24 16.25 3.26 7.16
C ARG A 24 15.77 1.80 7.27
N PRO A 25 14.77 1.40 6.49
CA PRO A 25 14.32 0.01 6.45
C PRO A 25 15.39 -0.89 5.84
N GLU A 26 15.36 -2.18 6.20
CA GLU A 26 16.31 -3.15 5.63
C GLU A 26 15.97 -3.45 4.17
N LYS A 27 16.98 -3.82 3.37
CA LYS A 27 16.76 -4.17 1.95
C LYS A 27 15.72 -5.27 1.77
N ALA A 28 15.73 -6.27 2.65
CA ALA A 28 14.76 -7.37 2.61
C ALA A 28 13.33 -6.87 2.84
N GLU A 29 13.14 -5.93 3.77
CA GLU A 29 11.87 -5.29 4.06
C GLU A 29 11.36 -4.48 2.86
N ILE A 30 12.22 -3.65 2.26
CA ILE A 30 11.89 -2.87 1.07
C ILE A 30 11.42 -3.78 -0.07
N VAL A 31 12.17 -4.86 -0.34
CA VAL A 31 11.84 -5.82 -1.40
C VAL A 31 10.53 -6.53 -1.10
N ALA A 32 10.32 -7.00 0.14
CA ALA A 32 9.08 -7.68 0.53
C ALA A 32 7.85 -6.76 0.39
N THR A 33 7.96 -5.51 0.83
CA THR A 33 6.88 -4.51 0.70
C THR A 33 6.62 -4.17 -0.77
N PHE A 34 7.65 -4.11 -1.60
CA PHE A 34 7.50 -3.91 -3.05
C PHE A 34 6.80 -5.09 -3.73
N LEU A 35 7.13 -6.33 -3.34
CA LEU A 35 6.43 -7.51 -3.86
C LEU A 35 4.95 -7.54 -3.42
N ALA A 36 4.66 -7.16 -2.17
CA ALA A 36 3.29 -7.05 -1.68
C ALA A 36 2.48 -5.98 -2.44
N LEU A 37 3.11 -4.83 -2.74
CA LEU A 37 2.55 -3.80 -3.59
C LEU A 37 2.16 -4.35 -4.97
N LEU A 38 3.07 -5.09 -5.61
CA LEU A 38 2.84 -5.66 -6.95
C LEU A 38 1.69 -6.68 -6.95
N GLU A 39 1.59 -7.52 -5.92
CA GLU A 39 0.49 -8.48 -5.80
C GLU A 39 -0.86 -7.78 -5.63
N LEU A 40 -0.95 -6.75 -4.77
CA LEU A 40 -2.19 -5.99 -4.59
C LEU A 40 -2.57 -5.18 -5.84
N SER A 41 -1.59 -4.68 -6.59
CA SER A 41 -1.85 -4.02 -7.87
C SER A 41 -2.36 -5.01 -8.92
N LYS A 42 -1.81 -6.23 -8.97
CA LYS A 42 -2.30 -7.32 -9.82
C LYS A 42 -3.74 -7.71 -9.49
N GLN A 43 -4.11 -7.71 -8.21
CA GLN A 43 -5.48 -7.94 -7.73
C GLN A 43 -6.41 -6.73 -7.92
N ARG A 44 -5.91 -5.62 -8.51
CA ARG A 44 -6.64 -4.37 -8.73
C ARG A 44 -7.12 -3.67 -7.46
N MET A 45 -6.58 -4.04 -6.30
CA MET A 45 -6.95 -3.45 -5.00
C MET A 45 -6.31 -2.08 -4.78
N LEU A 46 -5.18 -1.80 -5.45
CA LEU A 46 -4.52 -0.50 -5.44
C LEU A 46 -3.97 -0.13 -6.82
N ARG A 47 -3.73 1.16 -7.03
CA ARG A 47 -3.01 1.72 -8.17
C ARG A 47 -1.73 2.37 -7.69
N ALA A 48 -0.63 2.16 -8.41
CA ALA A 48 0.63 2.86 -8.19
C ALA A 48 0.91 3.85 -9.34
N LYS A 49 1.47 5.02 -9.04
CA LYS A 49 1.97 5.99 -10.03
C LYS A 49 3.42 6.35 -9.72
N GLN A 50 4.26 6.39 -10.75
CA GLN A 50 5.65 6.84 -10.68
C GLN A 50 5.96 7.65 -11.94
N HIS A 51 6.45 8.89 -11.77
CA HIS A 51 6.60 9.84 -12.88
C HIS A 51 7.98 9.76 -13.58
N ARG A 52 8.98 9.18 -12.91
CA ARG A 52 10.35 9.02 -13.42
C ARG A 52 11.00 7.77 -12.85
N LEU A 53 12.00 7.23 -13.54
CA LEU A 53 12.79 6.10 -13.04
C LEU A 53 13.39 6.42 -11.66
N PHE A 54 13.24 5.49 -10.72
CA PHE A 54 13.66 5.63 -9.32
C PHE A 54 13.07 6.86 -8.60
N GLY A 55 11.97 7.42 -9.13
CA GLY A 55 11.22 8.49 -8.49
C GLY A 55 10.28 7.97 -7.40
N GLU A 56 9.62 8.90 -6.72
CA GLU A 56 8.57 8.59 -5.75
C GLU A 56 7.49 7.71 -6.36
N ILE A 57 7.08 6.69 -5.61
CA ILE A 57 5.97 5.81 -5.96
C ILE A 57 4.80 6.19 -5.07
N ARG A 58 3.73 6.66 -5.68
CA ARG A 58 2.50 7.03 -4.96
C ARG A 58 1.43 5.98 -5.14
N LEU A 59 0.82 5.58 -4.04
CA LEU A 59 -0.16 4.51 -3.96
C LEU A 59 -1.55 5.08 -3.73
N PHE A 60 -2.55 4.51 -4.40
CA PHE A 60 -3.94 4.91 -4.32
C PHE A 60 -4.81 3.67 -4.10
N LEU A 61 -5.67 3.67 -3.10
CA LEU A 61 -6.61 2.58 -2.88
C LEU A 61 -7.65 2.55 -4.01
N ASN A 62 -8.05 1.36 -4.43
CA ASN A 62 -9.17 1.17 -5.35
C ASN A 62 -10.41 0.72 -4.56
N GLU A 63 -11.27 1.67 -4.19
CA GLU A 63 -12.43 1.42 -3.32
C GLU A 63 -13.42 0.40 -3.91
N GLU A 64 -13.57 0.34 -5.23
CA GLU A 64 -14.51 -0.57 -5.92
C GLU A 64 -14.14 -2.06 -5.80
N HIS A 65 -12.85 -2.34 -5.61
CA HIS A 65 -12.32 -3.70 -5.52
C HIS A 65 -11.88 -4.07 -4.09
N TRP A 66 -12.09 -3.15 -3.15
CA TRP A 66 -11.86 -3.39 -1.74
C TRP A 66 -13.15 -3.95 -1.11
N ASN A 67 -13.26 -5.26 -1.07
CA ASN A 67 -14.23 -5.94 -0.22
C ASN A 67 -13.67 -5.90 1.20
N GLY A 68 -13.72 -4.72 1.84
CA GLY A 68 -13.37 -4.57 3.25
C GLY A 68 -14.06 -5.67 4.02
N THR A 69 -13.29 -6.54 4.65
CA THR A 69 -13.81 -7.66 5.42
C THR A 69 -14.97 -7.18 6.28
N GLU A 70 -16.13 -7.81 6.09
CA GLU A 70 -17.09 -8.08 7.15
C GLU A 70 -16.34 -8.31 8.45
N GLN A 71 -16.30 -7.26 9.29
CA GLN A 71 -16.09 -7.28 10.73
C GLN A 71 -16.16 -5.83 11.20
N GLN A 72 -17.39 -5.31 11.20
CA GLN A 72 -17.76 -4.27 12.14
C GLN A 72 -18.40 -5.02 13.31
N PRO A 73 -17.76 -5.12 14.50
CA PRO A 73 -18.53 -5.42 15.69
C PRO A 73 -19.53 -4.28 15.86
N LYS A 74 -20.82 -4.63 15.88
CA LYS A 74 -21.88 -3.72 16.29
C LYS A 74 -21.70 -3.48 17.78
N ASP A 75 -21.26 -2.28 18.14
CA ASP A 75 -21.62 -1.64 19.40
C ASP A 75 -22.50 -0.42 19.08
#